data_AF-A0A7C2K4H1-F1
#
_entry.id   AF-A0A7C2K4H1-F1
#
_cell.length_a   1.000
_cell.length_b   1.000
_cell.length_c   1.000
_cell.angle_alpha   90.00
_cell.angle_beta   90.00
_cell.angle_gamma   90.00
#
_symmetry.space_group_name_H-M   'P 1'
#
loop_
_entity.id
_entity.type
_entity.pdbx_description
1 polymer ?
#
loop_
_entity_poly.entity_id
_entity_poly.type
_entity_poly.pdbx_seq_one_letter_code
_entity_poly.pdbx_strand_id
1 'polypeptide(L)' 'MRNKIFTRYGTGFVLLVLVCSTAVSMPVWAAGSLSGSVSVASDYIFRGLSQTNQQPALQAGLEYAGRGGWYVGTWG' A
#
# COMPACT_ATOMS: atom_id res chain seq x y z
N MET A 1 16.31 15.22 35.54
CA MET A 1 16.81 15.25 34.15
C MET A 1 16.71 13.86 33.53
N ARG A 2 16.15 13.80 32.30
CA ARG A 2 16.18 12.71 31.30
C ARG A 2 15.12 11.58 31.41
N ASN A 3 13.92 11.88 30.91
CA ASN A 3 12.87 10.91 30.57
C ASN A 3 13.34 10.01 29.41
N LYS A 4 13.62 8.72 29.68
CA LYS A 4 14.05 7.72 28.69
C LYS A 4 12.89 6.95 28.02
N ILE A 5 11.64 7.37 28.24
CA ILE A 5 10.44 6.64 27.80
C ILE A 5 10.16 6.84 26.30
N PHE A 6 10.50 8.00 25.73
CA PHE A 6 10.21 8.32 24.32
C PHE A 6 11.06 7.56 23.30
N THR A 7 12.24 7.04 23.70
CA THR A 7 13.19 6.42 22.76
C THR A 7 12.85 4.97 22.41
N ARG A 8 12.04 4.26 23.21
CA ARG A 8 11.77 2.82 23.00
C ARG A 8 10.63 2.50 22.04
N TYR A 9 9.68 3.42 21.85
CA TYR A 9 8.53 3.22 20.95
C TYR A 9 8.73 3.80 19.55
N GLY A 10 9.67 4.75 19.38
CA GLY A 10 9.94 5.39 18.10
C GLY A 10 10.61 4.47 17.08
N THR A 11 11.58 3.64 17.50
CA THR A 11 12.30 2.73 16.61
C THR A 11 11.45 1.58 16.08
N GLY A 12 10.52 1.05 16.88
CA GLY A 12 9.59 0.00 16.46
C GLY A 12 8.56 0.49 15.43
N PHE A 13 8.04 1.69 15.61
CA PHE A 13 7.12 2.32 14.66
C PHE A 13 7.82 2.68 13.33
N VAL A 14 9.05 3.21 13.41
CA VAL A 14 9.87 3.51 12.23
C VAL A 14 10.22 2.24 11.45
N LEU A 15 10.54 1.13 12.13
CA LEU A 15 10.80 -0.17 11.48
C LEU A 15 9.56 -0.77 10.82
N LEU A 16 8.38 -0.65 11.45
CA LEU A 16 7.12 -1.12 10.87
C LEU A 16 6.75 -0.35 9.58
N VAL A 17 6.97 0.97 9.58
CA VAL A 17 6.74 1.82 8.39
C VAL A 17 7.74 1.51 7.28
N LEU A 18 9.02 1.25 7.61
CA LEU A 18 10.07 0.90 6.65
C LEU A 18 9.84 -0.47 5.98
N VAL A 19 9.26 -1.44 6.69
CA VAL A 19 8.91 -2.76 6.14
C VAL A 19 7.77 -2.68 5.11
N CYS A 20 6.91 -1.66 5.19
CA CYS A 20 5.79 -1.47 4.25
C CYS A 20 6.25 -0.82 2.92
N SER A 21 7.39 -0.12 2.90
CA SER A 21 7.89 0.56 1.69
C SER A 21 8.61 -0.37 0.70
N THR A 22 8.83 -1.64 1.04
CA THR A 22 9.50 -2.62 0.16
C THR A 22 8.51 -3.61 -0.45
N ALA A 23 7.43 -3.13 -1.07
CA ALA A 23 6.70 -3.90 -2.08
C ALA A 23 7.52 -3.87 -3.38
N VAL A 24 8.60 -4.65 -3.42
CA VAL A 24 9.46 -4.74 -4.61
C VAL A 24 8.73 -5.58 -5.65
N SER A 25 8.39 -4.95 -6.79
CA SER A 25 7.93 -5.64 -7.99
C SER A 25 9.01 -6.64 -8.44
N MET A 26 8.71 -7.93 -8.35
CA MET A 26 9.58 -9.00 -8.83
C MET A 26 9.17 -9.34 -10.26
N PRO A 27 10.01 -9.05 -11.28
CA PRO A 27 9.65 -9.44 -12.63
C PRO A 27 9.83 -10.96 -12.77
N VAL A 28 8.74 -11.69 -13.02
CA VAL A 28 8.78 -13.12 -13.36
C VAL A 28 9.13 -13.28 -14.86
N TRP A 29 10.41 -13.52 -15.16
CA TRP A 29 10.97 -13.52 -16.52
C TRP A 29 10.60 -14.73 -17.40
N ALA A 30 9.52 -15.44 -17.09
CA ALA A 30 9.12 -16.64 -17.84
C ALA A 30 7.77 -16.54 -18.58
N ALA A 31 6.82 -15.69 -18.14
CA ALA A 31 5.47 -15.67 -18.72
C ALA A 31 4.87 -14.27 -19.05
N GLY A 32 5.45 -13.18 -18.56
CA GLY A 32 4.82 -11.86 -18.52
C GLY A 32 4.93 -11.32 -17.10
N SER A 33 5.02 -10.00 -16.90
CA SER A 33 5.20 -9.47 -15.53
C SER A 33 3.85 -9.22 -14.87
N LEU A 34 3.60 -9.89 -13.75
CA LEU A 34 2.48 -9.61 -12.87
C LEU A 34 2.94 -8.62 -11.78
N SER A 35 2.21 -7.53 -11.63
CA SER A 35 2.37 -6.54 -10.58
C SER A 35 1.08 -6.44 -9.78
N GLY A 36 1.21 -6.07 -8.50
CA GLY A 36 0.07 -5.81 -7.65
C GLY A 36 0.38 -4.70 -6.66
N SER A 37 -0.64 -3.93 -6.29
CA SER A 37 -0.55 -2.84 -5.34
C SER A 37 -1.68 -2.96 -4.31
N VAL A 38 -1.41 -2.52 -3.08
CA VAL A 38 -2.40 -2.48 -2.00
C VAL A 38 -2.28 -1.16 -1.24
N SER A 39 -3.41 -0.54 -0.95
CA SER A 39 -3.52 0.77 -0.34
C SER A 39 -4.58 0.76 0.75
N VAL A 40 -4.30 1.41 1.88
CA VAL A 40 -5.29 1.66 2.94
C VAL A 40 -5.47 3.16 3.06
N ALA A 41 -6.71 3.62 2.90
CA ALA A 41 -7.09 5.01 3.06
C ALA A 41 -7.94 5.19 4.31
N SER A 42 -7.73 6.29 5.04
CA SER A 42 -8.67 6.72 6.08
C SER A 42 -9.98 7.20 5.46
N ASP A 43 -11.04 7.23 6.26
CA ASP A 43 -12.33 7.79 5.83
C ASP A 43 -12.14 9.22 5.30
N TYR A 44 -12.63 9.44 4.09
CA TYR A 44 -12.55 10.73 3.42
C TYR A 44 -13.91 11.44 3.50
N ILE A 45 -13.90 12.64 4.08
CA ILE A 45 -15.09 13.48 4.25
C ILE A 45 -15.17 14.51 3.12
N PHE A 46 -16.14 14.36 2.21
CA PHE A 46 -16.42 15.35 1.17
C PHE A 46 -17.66 16.16 1.52
N ARG A 47 -17.50 17.48 1.73
CA ARG A 47 -18.59 18.41 2.09
C ARG A 47 -19.43 17.94 3.30
N GLY A 48 -18.80 17.27 4.25
CA GLY A 48 -19.46 16.75 5.45
C GLY A 48 -20.07 15.35 5.30
N LEU A 49 -19.96 14.71 4.14
CA LEU A 49 -20.41 13.33 3.92
C LEU A 49 -19.22 12.37 3.88
N SER A 50 -19.31 11.28 4.64
CA SER A 50 -18.33 10.20 4.61
C SER A 50 -18.48 9.35 3.34
N GLN A 51 -17.37 9.00 2.71
CA GLN A 51 -17.37 8.12 1.53
C GLN A 51 -17.42 6.62 1.88
N THR A 52 -17.09 6.26 3.12
CA THR A 52 -16.94 4.86 3.56
C THR A 52 -17.67 4.57 4.87
N ASN A 53 -18.68 5.38 5.22
CA ASN A 53 -19.43 5.30 6.47
C ASN A 53 -18.51 5.25 7.71
N GLN A 54 -17.53 6.15 7.77
CA GLN A 54 -16.61 6.30 8.90
C GLN A 54 -15.64 5.12 9.08
N GLN A 55 -15.47 4.28 8.05
CA GLN A 55 -14.57 3.14 8.08
C GLN A 55 -13.35 3.35 7.16
N PRO A 56 -12.19 2.77 7.46
CA PRO A 56 -11.05 2.79 6.54
C PRO A 56 -11.40 2.07 5.23
N ALA A 57 -10.94 2.62 4.11
CA ALA A 57 -11.06 2.01 2.79
C ALA A 57 -9.82 1.16 2.48
N LEU A 58 -10.02 -0.06 2.01
CA LEU A 58 -8.97 -0.91 1.45
C LEU A 58 -9.11 -0.90 -0.08
N GLN A 59 -8.01 -0.68 -0.78
CA GLN A 59 -7.95 -0.76 -2.23
C GLN A 59 -6.79 -1.64 -2.67
N ALA A 60 -6.97 -2.36 -3.76
CA ALA A 60 -5.96 -3.18 -4.38
C ALA A 60 -6.01 -3.08 -5.91
N GLY A 61 -4.82 -3.11 -6.52
CA GLY A 61 -4.63 -3.15 -7.96
C GLY A 61 -3.88 -4.41 -8.36
N LEU A 62 -4.23 -4.95 -9.52
CA LEU A 62 -3.48 -6.02 -10.17
C LEU A 62 -3.26 -5.65 -11.63
N GLU A 63 -2.02 -5.75 -12.09
CA GLU A 63 -1.61 -5.44 -13.45
C GLU A 63 -0.80 -6.60 -14.04
N TYR A 64 -1.12 -6.97 -15.28
CA TYR A 64 -0.39 -7.97 -16.04
C TYR A 64 0.16 -7.37 -17.33
N ALA A 65 1.46 -7.54 -17.54
CA ALA A 65 2.16 -7.17 -18.76
C ALA A 65 2.46 -8.40 -19.63
N GLY A 66 1.84 -8.46 -20.79
CA GLY A 66 2.14 -9.46 -21.81
C GLY A 66 3.43 -9.13 -22.56
N ARG A 67 4.15 -10.18 -22.98
CA ARG A 67 5.42 -10.07 -23.74
C ARG A 67 5.26 -9.37 -25.10
N GLY A 68 4.03 -9.29 -25.61
CA GLY A 68 3.66 -8.60 -26.84
C GLY A 68 3.38 -7.09 -26.70
N GLY A 69 3.69 -6.49 -25.55
CA GLY A 69 3.50 -5.05 -25.30
C GLY A 69 2.07 -4.64 -24.96
N TRP A 70 1.16 -5.60 -24.78
CA TRP A 70 -0.18 -5.38 -24.27
C TRP A 70 -0.21 -5.53 -22.75
N TYR A 71 -1.10 -4.78 -22.10
CA TYR A 71 -1.25 -4.76 -20.65
C TYR A 71 -2.73 -4.80 -20.29
N VAL A 72 -3.06 -5.51 -19.21
CA VAL A 72 -4.41 -5.54 -18.65
C VAL A 72 -4.32 -5.48 -17.14
N GLY A 73 -5.25 -4.77 -16.51
CA GLY A 73 -5.29 -4.66 -15.06
C GLY A 73 -6.67 -4.37 -14.54
N THR A 74 -6.84 -4.53 -13.24
CA THR A 74 -8.06 -4.22 -12.49
C THR A 74 -7.69 -3.47 -11.22
N TRP A 75 -8.59 -2.59 -10.76
CA TRP A 75 -8.41 -1.80 -9.54
C TRP A 75 -9.75 -1.70 -8.80
N GLY A 76 -9.69 -1.55 -7.48
CA GLY A 76 -10.85 -1.38 -6.60
C GLY A 76 -10.48 -1.23 -5.14
#